data_AF-X0VAM2-F1
#
_entry.id   AF-X0VAM2-F1
#
_cell.length_a   1.000
_cell.length_b   1.000
_cell.length_c   1.000
_cell.angle_alpha   90.00
_cell.angle_beta   90.00
_cell.angle_gamma   90.00
#
_symmetry.space_group_name_H-M   'P 1'
#
loop_
_entity.id
_entity.type
_entity.pdbx_description
1 polymer ?
#
loop_
_entity_poly.entity_id
_entity_poly.type
_entity_poly.pdbx_seq_one_letter_code
_entity_poly.pdbx_strand_id
1 'polypeptide(L)'
;MAGARSSIPFLIKPVVDDIFINKDIGMLKLIPLAVITIYLVLGFAMYCQEYLMNYVGQNIIRRLRNSLYDRIQDLPISFFQREKTGVLMSRVTNDVNIIKNMVSSAVTGSLKDFFTVIGLIFVIFYRDWKMALIALVVLPFAFFPIVVLGKKVRKVTTRTQEAMGDLTSTLHETFSGNKIVKA
;
A
#
# COMPACT_ATOMS: atom_id res chain seq x y z
N MET A 1 13.26 -3.57 0.92
CA MET A 1 12.55 -3.77 -0.38
C MET A 1 12.94 -2.72 -1.42
N ALA A 2 13.11 -1.45 -1.04
CA ALA A 2 13.74 -0.36 -1.82
C ALA A 2 15.05 -0.76 -2.51
N GLY A 3 16.08 -1.03 -1.71
CA GLY A 3 17.36 -1.52 -2.22
C GLY A 3 17.26 -2.92 -2.83
N ALA A 4 16.35 -3.76 -2.33
CA ALA A 4 16.24 -5.17 -2.71
C ALA A 4 15.65 -5.42 -4.11
N ARG A 5 14.70 -4.59 -4.58
CA ARG A 5 14.23 -4.65 -5.97
C ARG A 5 15.19 -3.92 -6.93
N SER A 6 15.86 -2.88 -6.43
CA SER A 6 16.89 -2.11 -7.16
C SER A 6 18.19 -2.89 -7.41
N SER A 7 18.50 -3.87 -6.56
CA SER A 7 19.70 -4.70 -6.68
C SER A 7 19.58 -5.81 -7.72
N ILE A 8 18.37 -6.20 -8.13
CA ILE A 8 18.16 -7.22 -9.17
C ILE A 8 18.82 -6.79 -10.50
N PRO A 9 18.59 -5.56 -11.03
CA PRO A 9 19.33 -5.07 -12.19
C PRO A 9 20.85 -4.92 -11.98
N PHE A 10 21.29 -4.70 -10.74
CA PHE A 10 22.71 -4.52 -10.41
C PHE A 10 23.47 -5.86 -10.43
N LEU A 11 22.79 -6.96 -10.10
CA LEU A 11 23.33 -8.32 -10.15
C LEU A 11 23.26 -8.95 -11.55
N ILE A 12 22.17 -8.71 -12.29
CA ILE A 12 22.00 -9.33 -13.62
C ILE A 12 22.99 -8.78 -14.64
N LYS A 13 23.32 -7.48 -14.61
CA LYS A 13 24.22 -6.87 -15.60
C LYS A 13 25.63 -7.49 -15.59
N PRO A 14 26.37 -7.61 -14.47
CA PRO A 14 27.66 -8.28 -14.46
C PRO A 14 27.57 -9.79 -14.71
N VAL A 15 26.47 -10.46 -14.31
CA VAL A 15 26.23 -11.88 -14.64
C VAL A 15 26.05 -12.08 -16.14
N VAL A 16 25.36 -11.18 -16.83
CA VAL A 16 25.13 -11.27 -18.29
C VAL A 16 26.34 -10.76 -19.06
N ASP A 17 26.89 -9.61 -18.69
CA ASP A 17 27.98 -8.97 -19.43
C ASP A 17 29.32 -9.68 -19.18
N ASP A 18 29.70 -10.00 -17.93
CA ASP A 18 31.05 -10.54 -17.65
C ASP A 18 31.15 -12.07 -17.88
N ILE A 19 30.07 -12.83 -17.69
CA ILE A 19 30.11 -14.30 -17.90
C ILE A 19 29.89 -14.67 -19.38
N PHE A 20 28.96 -14.01 -20.09
CA PHE A 20 28.70 -14.36 -21.48
C PHE A 20 29.64 -13.68 -22.48
N ILE A 21 30.20 -12.50 -22.17
CA ILE A 21 31.06 -11.75 -23.12
C ILE A 21 32.55 -12.03 -22.89
N ASN A 22 33.04 -12.07 -21.63
CA ASN A 22 34.49 -12.14 -21.34
C ASN A 22 35.05 -13.55 -21.05
N LYS A 23 34.21 -14.58 -20.84
CA LYS A 23 34.59 -16.01 -20.66
C LYS A 23 35.73 -16.27 -19.64
N ASP A 24 35.80 -15.53 -18.54
CA ASP A 24 36.82 -15.75 -17.51
C ASP A 24 36.40 -16.83 -16.49
N ILE A 25 37.16 -17.92 -16.44
CA ILE A 25 36.87 -19.14 -15.64
C ILE A 25 37.01 -18.86 -14.13
N GLY A 26 37.80 -17.86 -13.73
CA GLY A 26 37.94 -17.44 -12.33
C GLY A 26 36.69 -16.71 -11.81
N MET A 27 36.08 -15.86 -12.65
CA MET A 27 34.82 -15.18 -12.32
C MET A 27 33.64 -16.16 -12.24
N LEU A 28 33.73 -17.31 -12.91
CA LEU A 28 32.70 -18.36 -12.88
C LEU A 28 32.44 -18.95 -11.47
N LYS A 29 33.43 -18.91 -10.56
CA LYS A 29 33.25 -19.36 -9.16
C LYS A 29 32.92 -18.23 -8.20
N LEU A 30 33.42 -17.02 -8.47
CA LEU A 30 33.30 -15.87 -7.57
C LEU A 30 31.93 -15.18 -7.71
N ILE A 31 31.39 -15.12 -8.92
CA ILE A 31 30.07 -14.50 -9.18
C ILE A 31 28.93 -15.30 -8.52
N PRO A 32 28.81 -16.63 -8.65
CA PRO A 32 27.75 -17.38 -7.98
C PRO A 32 27.79 -17.22 -6.45
N LEU A 33 28.97 -17.21 -5.85
CA LEU A 33 29.14 -17.01 -4.41
C LEU A 33 28.69 -15.59 -4.01
N ALA A 34 29.12 -14.56 -4.74
CA ALA A 34 28.70 -13.19 -4.51
C ALA A 34 27.17 -13.01 -4.66
N VAL A 35 26.57 -13.65 -5.68
CA VAL A 35 25.12 -13.66 -5.89
C VAL A 35 24.42 -14.28 -4.68
N ILE A 36 24.85 -15.47 -4.22
CA ILE A 36 24.26 -16.14 -3.05
C ILE A 36 24.37 -15.25 -1.81
N THR A 37 25.53 -14.67 -1.53
CA THR A 37 25.72 -13.78 -0.36
C THR A 37 24.82 -12.55 -0.45
N ILE A 38 24.71 -11.93 -1.61
CA ILE A 38 23.86 -10.75 -1.81
C ILE A 38 22.38 -11.13 -1.62
N TYR A 39 21.92 -12.27 -2.17
CA TYR A 39 20.55 -12.75 -1.97
C TYR A 39 20.26 -13.11 -0.51
N LEU A 40 21.23 -13.66 0.23
CA LEU A 40 21.09 -13.92 1.66
C LEU A 40 20.92 -12.63 2.46
N VAL A 41 21.80 -11.64 2.24
CA VAL A 41 21.71 -10.32 2.91
C VAL A 41 20.39 -9.64 2.57
N LEU A 42 19.97 -9.74 1.31
CA LEU A 42 18.73 -9.15 0.81
C LEU A 42 17.50 -9.83 1.39
N GLY A 43 17.49 -11.17 1.47
CA GLY A 43 16.44 -11.94 2.13
C GLY A 43 16.33 -11.59 3.62
N PHE A 44 17.48 -11.49 4.31
CA PHE A 44 17.52 -11.08 5.71
C PHE A 44 16.99 -9.65 5.91
N ALA A 45 17.41 -8.70 5.06
CA ALA A 45 16.91 -7.33 5.12
C ALA A 45 15.39 -7.26 4.84
N MET A 46 14.87 -8.08 3.91
CA MET A 46 13.43 -8.19 3.65
C MET A 46 12.69 -8.76 4.86
N TYR A 47 13.22 -9.81 5.49
CA TYR A 47 12.66 -10.39 6.69
C TYR A 47 12.63 -9.41 7.86
N CYS A 48 13.75 -8.77 8.19
CA CYS A 48 13.82 -7.75 9.23
C CYS A 48 12.84 -6.61 8.96
N GLN A 49 12.77 -6.14 7.71
CA GLN A 49 11.82 -5.11 7.33
C GLN A 49 10.37 -5.54 7.60
N GLU A 50 9.98 -6.73 7.14
CA GLU A 50 8.62 -7.23 7.30
C GLU A 50 8.28 -7.45 8.79
N TYR A 51 9.24 -7.92 9.57
CA TYR A 51 9.09 -8.05 11.01
C TYR A 51 8.86 -6.69 11.69
N LEU A 52 9.73 -5.70 11.43
CA LEU A 52 9.59 -4.35 12.00
C LEU A 52 8.27 -3.71 11.60
N MET A 53 7.84 -3.89 10.35
CA MET A 53 6.57 -3.39 9.84
C MET A 53 5.38 -3.95 10.63
N ASN A 54 5.35 -5.28 10.79
CA ASN A 54 4.33 -5.97 11.55
C ASN A 54 4.35 -5.56 13.02
N TYR A 55 5.54 -5.43 13.61
CA TYR A 55 5.72 -5.01 14.99
C TYR A 55 5.15 -3.60 15.26
N VAL A 56 5.47 -2.63 14.39
CA VAL A 56 4.94 -1.26 14.49
C VAL A 56 3.42 -1.26 14.32
N GLY A 57 2.90 -1.95 13.30
CA GLY A 57 1.47 -2.06 13.07
C GLY A 57 0.73 -2.62 14.28
N GLN A 58 1.24 -3.72 14.87
CA GLN A 58 0.63 -4.33 16.06
C GLN A 58 0.69 -3.42 17.30
N ASN A 59 1.78 -2.68 17.49
CA ASN A 59 1.89 -1.73 18.60
C ASN A 59 0.88 -0.59 18.51
N ILE A 60 0.62 -0.06 17.32
CA ILE A 60 -0.37 1.01 17.12
C ILE A 60 -1.77 0.51 17.50
N ILE A 61 -2.13 -0.70 17.08
CA ILE A 61 -3.42 -1.31 17.42
C ILE A 61 -3.54 -1.51 18.93
N ARG A 62 -2.49 -2.03 19.56
CA ARG A 62 -2.49 -2.28 21.00
C ARG A 62 -2.79 -0.98 21.75
N ARG A 63 -2.14 0.11 21.37
CA ARG A 63 -2.41 1.45 21.93
C ARG A 63 -3.86 1.88 21.69
N LEU A 64 -4.37 1.73 20.46
CA LEU A 64 -5.74 2.12 20.12
C LEU A 64 -6.80 1.30 20.89
N ARG A 65 -6.62 -0.02 20.99
CA ARG A 65 -7.52 -0.90 21.76
C ARG A 65 -7.53 -0.53 23.24
N ASN A 66 -6.36 -0.28 23.83
CA ASN A 66 -6.27 0.12 25.23
C ASN A 66 -6.96 1.47 25.46
N SER A 67 -6.67 2.49 24.64
CA SER A 67 -7.33 3.79 24.78
C SER A 67 -8.85 3.75 24.60
N LEU A 68 -9.35 2.90 23.70
CA LEU A 68 -10.79 2.68 23.54
C LEU A 68 -11.38 1.93 24.72
N TYR A 69 -10.70 0.92 25.23
CA TYR A 69 -11.14 0.16 26.39
C TYR A 69 -11.25 1.05 27.63
N ASP A 70 -10.20 1.82 27.93
CA ASP A 70 -10.18 2.77 29.05
C ASP A 70 -11.33 3.78 28.91
N ARG A 71 -11.52 4.33 27.70
CA ARG A 71 -12.61 5.28 27.45
C ARG A 71 -14.00 4.67 27.60
N ILE A 72 -14.18 3.39 27.22
CA ILE A 72 -15.47 2.71 27.37
C ILE A 72 -15.77 2.46 28.84
N GLN A 73 -14.76 2.09 29.65
CA GLN A 73 -14.95 1.86 31.09
C GLN A 73 -15.39 3.13 31.84
N ASP A 74 -14.93 4.30 31.41
CA ASP A 74 -15.29 5.58 32.03
C ASP A 74 -16.67 6.13 31.61
N LEU A 75 -17.41 5.45 30.72
CA LEU A 75 -18.71 5.93 30.25
C LEU A 75 -19.82 5.72 31.30
N PRO A 76 -20.78 6.66 31.40
CA PRO A 76 -21.90 6.52 32.33
C PRO A 76 -22.82 5.36 31.94
N ILE A 77 -23.48 4.76 32.92
CA ILE A 77 -24.42 3.63 32.72
C ILE A 77 -25.55 3.99 31.72
N SER A 78 -25.97 5.26 31.68
CA SER A 78 -26.96 5.76 30.72
C SER A 78 -26.53 5.59 29.26
N PHE A 79 -25.23 5.58 28.97
CA PHE A 79 -24.70 5.30 27.64
C PHE A 79 -24.92 3.83 27.24
N PHE A 80 -24.65 2.89 28.16
CA PHE A 80 -24.87 1.45 27.93
C PHE A 80 -26.34 1.04 27.86
N GLN A 81 -27.25 1.87 28.39
CA GLN A 81 -28.69 1.67 28.23
C GLN A 81 -29.20 2.14 26.86
N ARG A 82 -28.52 3.11 26.23
CA ARG A 82 -28.83 3.59 24.88
C ARG A 82 -28.18 2.76 23.79
N GLU A 83 -26.95 2.31 24.00
CA GLU A 83 -26.15 1.60 23.01
C GLU A 83 -26.02 0.12 23.34
N LYS A 84 -26.28 -0.76 22.36
CA LYS A 84 -26.15 -2.21 22.56
C LYS A 84 -24.69 -2.60 22.80
N THR A 85 -24.39 -3.32 23.88
CA THR A 85 -23.04 -3.79 24.23
C THR A 85 -22.35 -4.56 23.09
N GLY A 86 -23.11 -5.31 22.28
CA GLY A 86 -22.58 -6.00 21.10
C GLY A 86 -22.03 -5.06 20.02
N VAL A 87 -22.59 -3.85 19.87
CA VAL A 87 -22.09 -2.83 18.94
C VAL A 87 -20.74 -2.29 19.42
N LEU A 88 -20.61 -2.04 20.73
CA LEU A 88 -19.34 -1.62 21.32
C LEU A 88 -18.25 -2.69 21.16
N MET A 89 -18.57 -3.96 21.42
CA MET A 89 -17.64 -5.07 21.17
C MET A 89 -17.24 -5.19 19.70
N SER A 90 -18.18 -5.02 18.77
CA SER A 90 -17.87 -5.05 17.34
C SER A 90 -16.94 -3.91 16.93
N ARG A 91 -17.14 -2.68 17.43
CA ARG A 91 -16.24 -1.56 17.12
C ARG A 91 -14.81 -1.80 17.63
N VAL A 92 -14.66 -2.34 18.85
CA VAL A 92 -13.34 -2.61 19.43
C VAL A 92 -12.62 -3.77 18.73
N THR A 93 -13.36 -4.76 18.23
CA THR A 93 -12.76 -5.94 17.59
C THR A 93 -12.58 -5.76 16.08
N ASN A 94 -13.63 -5.33 15.37
CA ASN A 94 -13.65 -5.21 13.91
C ASN A 94 -13.13 -3.85 13.42
N ASP A 95 -13.69 -2.73 13.88
CA ASP A 95 -13.31 -1.41 13.34
C ASP A 95 -11.83 -1.10 13.64
N VAL A 96 -11.37 -1.44 14.84
CA VAL A 96 -9.95 -1.33 15.20
C VAL A 96 -9.06 -2.22 14.31
N ASN A 97 -9.55 -3.39 13.89
CA ASN A 97 -8.82 -4.26 12.98
C ASN A 97 -8.88 -3.78 11.51
N ILE A 98 -9.89 -3.01 11.13
CA ILE A 98 -9.90 -2.29 9.84
C ILE A 98 -8.89 -1.14 9.89
N ILE A 99 -8.88 -0.36 10.98
CA ILE A 99 -7.91 0.72 11.20
C ILE A 99 -6.47 0.18 11.23
N LYS A 100 -6.24 -0.98 11.86
CA LYS A 100 -4.97 -1.73 11.77
C LYS A 100 -4.49 -1.82 10.33
N ASN A 101 -5.33 -2.40 9.48
CA ASN A 101 -4.95 -2.77 8.13
C ASN A 101 -4.68 -1.51 7.31
N MET A 102 -5.48 -0.46 7.53
CA MET A 102 -5.27 0.84 6.91
C MET A 102 -3.96 1.49 7.35
N VAL A 103 -3.65 1.54 8.66
CA VAL A 103 -2.42 2.16 9.15
C VAL A 103 -1.18 1.39 8.70
N SER A 104 -1.19 0.06 8.84
CA SER A 104 -0.06 -0.78 8.42
C SER A 104 0.20 -0.70 6.91
N SER A 105 -0.86 -0.72 6.11
CA SER A 105 -0.74 -0.73 4.64
C SER A 105 -0.54 0.65 4.05
N ALA A 106 -1.32 1.65 4.49
CA ALA A 106 -1.26 3.00 3.93
C ALA A 106 -0.09 3.80 4.52
N VAL A 107 -0.01 3.95 5.84
CA VAL A 107 1.02 4.82 6.43
C VAL A 107 2.40 4.18 6.28
N THR A 108 2.54 2.95 6.79
CA THR A 108 3.85 2.31 6.79
C THR A 108 4.24 1.84 5.39
N GLY A 109 3.28 1.32 4.61
CA GLY A 109 3.50 0.91 3.23
C GLY A 109 3.83 2.07 2.28
N SER A 110 3.10 3.20 2.34
CA SER A 110 3.43 4.36 1.51
C SER A 110 4.76 4.99 1.88
N LEU A 111 5.12 5.04 3.16
CA LEU A 111 6.43 5.53 3.57
C LEU A 111 7.57 4.65 3.01
N LYS A 112 7.38 3.34 3.04
CA LYS A 112 8.29 2.37 2.41
C LYS A 112 8.39 2.58 0.89
N ASP A 113 7.26 2.75 0.22
CA ASP A 113 7.25 2.94 -1.24
C ASP A 113 7.93 4.26 -1.62
N PHE A 114 7.76 5.31 -0.82
CA PHE A 114 8.46 6.57 -0.98
C PHE A 114 9.99 6.42 -0.90
N PHE A 115 10.52 5.78 0.16
CA PHE A 115 11.95 5.48 0.26
C PHE A 115 12.44 4.55 -0.85
N THR A 116 11.57 3.65 -1.35
CA THR A 116 11.86 2.77 -2.49
C THR A 116 12.06 3.53 -3.77
N VAL A 117 11.15 4.45 -4.10
CA VAL A 117 11.24 5.30 -5.27
C VAL A 117 12.51 6.16 -5.22
N ILE A 118 12.79 6.77 -4.06
CA ILE A 118 14.01 7.56 -3.88
C ILE A 118 15.27 6.72 -4.12
N GLY A 119 15.35 5.53 -3.51
CA GLY A 119 16.49 4.63 -3.71
C GLY A 119 16.67 4.21 -5.17
N LEU A 120 15.58 3.89 -5.87
CA LEU A 120 15.61 3.55 -7.29
C LEU A 120 16.11 4.71 -8.16
N ILE A 121 15.65 5.93 -7.89
CA ILE A 121 16.11 7.13 -8.60
C ILE A 121 17.62 7.30 -8.42
N PHE A 122 18.12 7.26 -7.18
CA PHE A 122 19.56 7.37 -6.92
C PHE A 122 20.38 6.30 -7.67
N VAL A 123 19.91 5.04 -7.67
CA VAL A 123 20.59 3.94 -8.36
C VAL A 123 20.65 4.17 -9.87
N ILE A 124 19.54 4.60 -10.49
CA ILE A 124 19.48 4.84 -11.93
C ILE A 124 20.40 6.01 -12.32
N PHE A 125 20.36 7.11 -11.56
CA PHE A 125 21.24 8.26 -11.78
C PHE A 125 22.71 7.93 -11.59
N TYR A 126 23.05 7.12 -10.59
CA TYR A 126 24.43 6.67 -10.36
C TYR A 126 24.94 5.77 -11.50
N ARG A 127 24.06 4.94 -12.07
CA ARG A 127 24.45 3.96 -13.10
C ARG A 127 24.58 4.56 -14.49
N ASP A 128 23.59 5.33 -14.93
CA ASP A 128 23.58 5.96 -16.24
C ASP A 128 22.71 7.21 -16.20
N TRP A 129 23.34 8.33 -15.85
CA TRP A 129 22.68 9.62 -15.73
C TRP A 129 22.07 10.12 -17.05
N LYS A 130 22.60 9.69 -18.21
CA LYS A 130 22.07 10.08 -19.53
C LYS A 130 20.74 9.39 -19.79
N MET A 131 20.67 8.08 -19.58
CA MET A 131 19.41 7.32 -19.69
C MET A 131 18.38 7.75 -18.64
N ALA A 132 18.84 8.08 -17.42
CA ALA A 132 17.99 8.61 -16.35
C ALA A 132 17.29 9.91 -16.76
N LEU A 133 18.03 10.85 -17.35
CA LEU A 133 17.48 12.13 -17.84
C LEU A 133 16.44 11.94 -18.94
N ILE A 134 16.73 11.05 -19.91
CA ILE A 134 15.77 10.72 -20.98
C ILE A 134 14.49 10.15 -20.36
N ALA A 135 14.60 9.19 -19.44
CA ALA A 135 13.44 8.60 -18.76
C ALA A 135 12.63 9.65 -17.98
N LEU A 136 13.29 10.61 -17.33
CA LEU A 136 12.64 11.67 -16.57
C LEU A 136 11.79 12.62 -17.45
N VAL A 137 12.12 12.75 -18.73
CA VAL A 137 11.33 13.53 -19.71
C VAL A 137 10.24 12.67 -20.36
N VAL A 138 10.55 11.41 -20.70
CA VAL A 138 9.60 10.51 -21.38
C VAL A 138 8.46 10.08 -20.45
N LEU A 139 8.76 9.79 -19.18
CA LEU A 139 7.75 9.37 -18.20
C LEU A 139 6.60 10.36 -18.03
N PRO A 140 6.80 11.66 -17.75
CA PRO A 140 5.69 12.59 -17.61
C PRO A 140 4.88 12.71 -18.89
N PHE A 141 5.51 12.63 -20.06
CA PHE A 141 4.80 12.64 -21.34
C PHE A 141 3.90 11.41 -21.52
N ALA A 142 4.37 10.23 -21.10
CA ALA A 142 3.59 8.99 -21.11
C ALA A 142 2.47 8.99 -20.04
N PHE A 143 2.72 9.58 -18.87
CA PHE A 143 1.76 9.64 -17.77
C PHE A 143 0.67 10.71 -17.97
N PHE A 144 0.97 11.81 -18.66
CA PHE A 144 0.04 12.91 -18.89
C PHE A 144 -1.33 12.48 -19.44
N PRO A 145 -1.44 11.71 -20.54
CA PRO A 145 -2.73 11.28 -21.07
C PRO A 145 -3.48 10.37 -20.09
N ILE A 146 -2.76 9.51 -19.36
CA ILE A 146 -3.34 8.61 -18.34
C ILE A 146 -4.00 9.42 -17.23
N VAL A 147 -3.33 10.47 -16.74
CA VAL A 147 -3.87 11.34 -15.69
C VAL A 147 -5.10 12.12 -16.17
N VAL A 148 -5.05 12.64 -17.40
CA VAL A 148 -6.18 13.38 -18.00
C VAL A 148 -7.39 12.45 -18.17
N LEU A 149 -7.19 11.27 -18.75
CA LEU A 149 -8.24 10.26 -18.90
C LEU A 149 -8.78 9.81 -17.55
N GLY A 150 -7.90 9.55 -16.57
CA GLY A 150 -8.29 9.17 -15.21
C GLY A 150 -9.18 10.21 -14.54
N LYS A 151 -8.86 11.51 -14.69
CA LYS A 151 -9.72 12.60 -14.20
C LYS A 151 -11.09 12.61 -14.89
N LYS A 152 -11.13 12.35 -16.21
CA LYS A 152 -12.38 12.31 -16.97
C LYS A 152 -13.26 11.12 -16.55
N VAL A 153 -12.66 9.93 -16.41
CA VAL A 153 -13.34 8.73 -15.91
C VAL A 153 -13.89 8.98 -14.51
N ARG A 154 -13.07 9.50 -13.59
CA ARG A 154 -13.52 9.80 -12.22
C ARG A 154 -14.73 10.73 -12.20
N LYS A 155 -14.74 11.79 -13.02
CA LYS A 155 -15.86 12.72 -13.13
C LYS A 155 -17.14 12.04 -13.64
N VAL A 156 -17.03 11.15 -14.64
CA VAL A 156 -18.18 10.39 -15.15
C VAL A 156 -18.69 9.42 -14.09
N THR A 157 -17.79 8.65 -13.46
CA THR A 157 -18.16 7.70 -12.41
C THR A 157 -18.87 8.37 -11.24
N THR A 158 -18.40 9.55 -10.79
CA THR A 158 -19.08 10.30 -9.72
C THR A 158 -20.51 10.68 -10.12
N ARG A 159 -20.73 11.20 -11.33
CA ARG A 159 -22.08 11.52 -11.82
C ARG A 159 -22.98 10.30 -11.94
N THR A 160 -22.44 9.17 -12.39
CA THR A 160 -23.19 7.91 -12.47
C THR A 160 -23.57 7.41 -11.08
N GLN A 161 -22.69 7.55 -10.08
CA GLN A 161 -22.98 7.21 -8.69
C GLN A 161 -24.06 8.12 -8.08
N GLU A 162 -24.01 9.43 -8.36
CA GLU A 162 -25.04 10.40 -7.96
C GLU A 162 -26.41 10.02 -8.55
N ALA A 163 -26.49 9.81 -9.87
CA ALA A 163 -27.74 9.44 -10.54
C ALA A 163 -28.31 8.11 -10.05
N MET A 164 -27.45 7.11 -9.77
CA MET A 164 -27.89 5.84 -9.18
C MET A 164 -28.43 6.04 -7.76
N GLY A 165 -27.84 6.94 -6.98
CA GLY A 165 -28.32 7.33 -5.66
C GLY A 165 -29.73 7.92 -5.71
N ASP A 166 -29.98 8.85 -6.63
CA ASP A 166 -31.29 9.48 -6.84
C ASP A 166 -32.36 8.46 -7.25
N LEU A 167 -32.00 7.56 -8.18
CA LEU A 167 -32.88 6.50 -8.67
C LEU A 167 -33.25 5.52 -7.55
N THR A 168 -32.26 5.15 -6.73
CA THR A 168 -32.48 4.30 -5.55
C THR A 168 -33.38 4.98 -4.51
N SER A 169 -33.19 6.29 -4.26
CA SER A 169 -34.04 7.06 -3.36
C SER A 169 -35.49 7.10 -3.85
N THR A 170 -35.69 7.35 -5.14
CA THR A 170 -37.02 7.41 -5.76
C THR A 170 -37.75 6.06 -5.69
N LEU A 171 -37.04 4.96 -5.94
CA LEU A 171 -37.58 3.60 -5.77
C LEU A 171 -37.95 3.33 -4.30
N HIS A 172 -37.10 3.74 -3.36
CA HIS A 172 -37.37 3.58 -1.93
C HIS A 172 -38.63 4.35 -1.49
N GLU A 173 -38.80 5.59 -1.96
CA GLU A 173 -39.98 6.41 -1.70
C GLU A 173 -41.24 5.79 -2.32
N THR A 174 -41.14 5.29 -3.56
CA THR A 174 -42.28 4.63 -4.24
C THR A 174 -42.70 3.35 -3.55
N PHE A 175 -41.76 2.49 -3.15
CA PHE A 175 -42.06 1.25 -2.45
C PHE A 175 -42.55 1.48 -1.02
N SER A 176 -41.99 2.45 -0.30
CA SER A 176 -42.47 2.81 1.04
C SER A 176 -43.83 3.53 0.98
N GLY A 177 -44.04 4.38 -0.02
CA GLY A 177 -45.28 5.12 -0.27
C GLY A 177 -46.43 4.22 -0.76
N ASN A 178 -46.13 3.08 -1.40
CA ASN A 178 -47.15 2.08 -1.77
C ASN A 178 -47.93 1.56 -0.55
N LYS A 179 -47.32 1.60 0.65
CA LYS A 179 -47.97 1.24 1.92
C LYS A 179 -49.00 2.28 2.38
N ILE A 180 -48.89 3.52 1.92
CA ILE A 180 -49.79 4.65 2.22
C ILE A 180 -50.89 4.74 1.15
N VAL A 181 -50.58 4.45 -0.12
CA VAL A 181 -51.54 4.54 -1.24
C VAL A 181 -52.51 3.35 -1.30
N LYS A 182 -52.15 2.19 -0.72
CA LYS A 182 -53.01 1.00 -0.65
C LYS A 182 -53.79 0.85 0.68
N ALA A 183 -53.61 1.75 1.65
CA ALA A 183 -54.37 1.78 2.91
C ALA A 183 -55.58 2.70 2.78
#